data_AF-A0A644X010-F1
#
_entry.id   AF-A0A644X010-F1
#
_cell.length_a   1.000
_cell.length_b   1.000
_cell.length_c   1.000
_cell.angle_alpha   90.00
_cell.angle_beta   90.00
_cell.angle_gamma   90.00
#
_symmetry.space_group_name_H-M   'P 1'
#
loop_
_entity.id
_entity.type
_entity.pdbx_description
1 polymer ?
#
loop_
_entity_poly.entity_id
_entity_poly.type
_entity_poly.pdbx_seq_one_letter_code
_entity_poly.pdbx_strand_id
1 'polypeptide(L)'
;MTYKYLVVRREIYEKDPSSKINSYRSFSDVAKLFRRPYKIMLGLLLIALIGLASIAIFAPNSPFVWPLLIIIIAIILLSQIPREKYIYNESARANELSEKIQDYEQYVLEVWNILRNHGIDNPDKVQKLKTECETTIKMREDKFAKVNSKIVDMLIGVPLGALIASIIYSDSKAVPSAIGAIILGGLAILGILKLISLINYYSEGYFKDKYLLDAIKELDYFDQPLDQDVHQ
;
A
#
# COMPACT_ATOMS: atom_id res chain seq x y z
N MET A 1 2.33 15.98 -23.20
CA MET A 1 1.03 15.58 -22.65
C MET A 1 -0.04 15.78 -23.70
N THR A 2 -0.48 14.69 -24.32
CA THR A 2 -1.50 14.66 -25.37
C THR A 2 -2.91 14.69 -24.78
N TYR A 3 -3.88 15.19 -25.54
CA TYR A 3 -5.30 15.12 -25.16
C TYR A 3 -5.78 13.67 -25.02
N LYS A 4 -5.22 12.75 -25.83
CA LYS A 4 -5.53 11.33 -25.74
C LYS A 4 -5.09 10.73 -24.40
N TYR A 5 -3.87 11.04 -23.95
CA TYR A 5 -3.37 10.63 -22.63
C TYR A 5 -4.30 11.09 -21.50
N LEU A 6 -4.77 12.34 -21.54
CA LEU A 6 -5.69 12.92 -20.56
C LEU A 6 -7.02 12.16 -20.43
N VAL A 7 -7.56 11.70 -21.55
CA VAL A 7 -8.84 10.97 -21.57
C VAL A 7 -8.65 9.55 -21.09
N VAL A 8 -7.62 8.84 -21.58
CA VAL A 8 -7.33 7.45 -21.20
C VAL A 8 -7.08 7.32 -19.69
N ARG A 9 -6.23 8.19 -19.11
CA ARG A 9 -5.97 8.15 -17.66
C ARG A 9 -7.22 8.39 -16.81
N ARG A 10 -8.15 9.19 -17.32
CA ARG A 10 -9.37 9.55 -16.60
C ARG A 10 -10.35 8.39 -16.63
N GLU A 11 -10.53 7.77 -17.78
CA GLU A 11 -11.44 6.64 -17.93
C GLU A 11 -10.97 5.40 -17.17
N ILE A 12 -9.67 5.09 -17.22
CA ILE A 12 -9.10 3.99 -16.42
C ILE A 12 -9.31 4.24 -14.92
N TYR A 13 -9.12 5.48 -14.44
CA TYR A 13 -9.38 5.81 -13.04
C TYR A 13 -10.88 5.77 -12.66
N GLU A 14 -11.77 6.24 -13.53
CA GLU A 14 -13.21 6.31 -13.23
C GLU A 14 -13.90 4.94 -13.31
N LYS A 15 -13.45 4.06 -14.22
CA LYS A 15 -13.97 2.68 -14.30
C LYS A 15 -13.43 1.77 -13.21
N ASP A 16 -12.27 2.10 -12.63
CA ASP A 16 -11.55 1.30 -11.63
C ASP A 16 -11.58 -0.22 -11.91
N PRO A 17 -10.94 -0.69 -12.99
CA PRO A 17 -10.90 -2.12 -13.33
C PRO A 17 -10.33 -2.96 -12.17
N SER A 18 -9.51 -2.36 -11.30
CA SER A 18 -8.84 -3.04 -10.17
C SER A 18 -9.76 -3.36 -9.00
N SER A 19 -11.00 -2.86 -8.99
CA SER A 19 -11.92 -2.94 -7.85
C SER A 19 -12.18 -4.37 -7.34
N LYS A 20 -12.24 -5.36 -8.24
CA LYS A 20 -12.42 -6.78 -7.87
C LYS A 20 -11.14 -7.41 -7.31
N ILE A 21 -10.00 -7.09 -7.90
CA ILE A 21 -8.68 -7.61 -7.46
C ILE A 21 -8.33 -7.08 -6.07
N ASN A 22 -8.68 -5.83 -5.79
CA ASN A 22 -8.41 -5.18 -4.50
C ASN A 22 -9.41 -5.55 -3.40
N SER A 23 -10.30 -6.52 -3.65
CA SER A 23 -11.24 -6.98 -2.63
C SER A 23 -10.51 -7.68 -1.49
N TYR A 24 -10.79 -7.22 -0.26
CA TYR A 24 -10.27 -7.85 0.94
C TYR A 24 -11.06 -9.11 1.27
N ARG A 25 -10.38 -10.15 1.76
CA ARG A 25 -11.04 -11.36 2.28
C ARG A 25 -11.99 -10.99 3.41
N SER A 26 -13.25 -11.42 3.33
CA SER A 26 -14.15 -11.30 4.47
C SER A 26 -13.76 -12.30 5.56
N PHE A 27 -14.13 -12.03 6.82
CA PHE A 27 -13.93 -12.98 7.92
C PHE A 27 -14.57 -14.35 7.66
N SER A 28 -15.69 -14.39 6.94
CA SER A 28 -16.35 -15.63 6.51
C SER A 28 -15.47 -16.43 5.55
N ASP A 29 -14.81 -15.75 4.62
CA ASP A 29 -13.98 -16.41 3.60
C ASP A 29 -12.70 -16.95 4.21
N VAL A 30 -12.08 -16.18 5.11
CA VAL A 30 -10.94 -16.64 5.92
C VAL A 30 -11.33 -17.86 6.76
N ALA A 31 -12.51 -17.84 7.39
CA ALA A 31 -13.00 -18.97 8.18
C ALA A 31 -13.28 -20.21 7.32
N LYS A 32 -13.74 -20.08 6.08
CA LYS A 32 -13.93 -21.21 5.16
C LYS A 32 -12.59 -21.78 4.66
N LEU A 33 -11.59 -20.92 4.50
CA LEU A 33 -10.26 -21.27 4.00
C LEU A 33 -9.47 -22.14 4.98
N PHE A 34 -9.60 -21.93 6.29
CA PHE A 34 -8.86 -22.71 7.29
C PHE A 34 -9.31 -24.17 7.38
N ARG A 35 -8.35 -25.11 7.48
CA ARG A 35 -8.66 -26.51 7.83
C ARG A 35 -9.19 -26.59 9.27
N ARG A 36 -10.03 -27.59 9.53
CA ARG A 36 -10.60 -27.89 10.87
C ARG A 36 -9.58 -27.81 12.03
N PRO A 37 -8.37 -28.41 11.97
CA PRO A 37 -7.40 -28.31 13.06
C PRO A 37 -6.96 -26.88 13.38
N TYR A 38 -6.81 -26.01 12.37
CA TYR A 38 -6.45 -24.61 12.58
C TYR A 38 -7.61 -23.79 13.14
N LYS A 39 -8.86 -24.12 12.78
CA LYS A 39 -10.03 -23.50 13.42
C LYS A 39 -10.09 -23.83 14.92
N ILE A 40 -9.78 -25.07 15.28
CA ILE A 40 -9.72 -25.52 16.68
C ILE A 40 -8.58 -24.80 17.41
N MET A 41 -7.40 -24.71 16.79
CA MET A 41 -6.24 -24.01 17.35
C MET A 41 -6.53 -22.51 17.59
N LEU A 42 -7.16 -21.84 16.62
CA LEU A 42 -7.54 -20.43 16.73
C LEU A 42 -8.63 -20.23 17.80
N GLY A 43 -9.61 -21.13 17.86
CA GLY A 43 -10.61 -21.12 18.93
C GLY A 43 -10.00 -21.31 20.33
N LEU A 44 -9.08 -22.26 20.49
CA LEU A 44 -8.35 -22.48 21.75
C LEU A 44 -7.50 -21.28 22.14
N LEU A 45 -6.85 -20.62 21.18
CA LEU A 45 -6.09 -19.39 21.44
C LEU A 45 -7.00 -18.28 21.96
N LEU A 46 -8.16 -18.06 21.33
CA LEU A 46 -9.12 -17.05 21.77
C LEU A 46 -9.67 -17.34 23.17
N ILE A 47 -10.03 -18.60 23.44
CA ILE A 47 -10.50 -19.03 24.78
C ILE A 47 -9.40 -18.80 25.81
N ALA A 48 -8.14 -19.12 25.49
CA ALA A 48 -7.03 -18.93 26.41
C ALA A 48 -6.76 -17.45 26.71
N LEU A 49 -6.86 -16.58 25.70
CA LEU A 49 -6.71 -15.12 25.87
C LEU A 49 -7.86 -14.52 26.70
N ILE A 50 -9.11 -14.91 26.42
CA ILE A 50 -10.28 -14.46 27.20
C ILE A 50 -10.18 -14.96 28.65
N GLY A 51 -9.74 -16.20 28.85
CA GLY A 51 -9.50 -16.79 30.16
C GLY A 51 -8.44 -16.03 30.94
N LEU A 52 -7.30 -15.68 30.32
CA LEU A 52 -6.26 -14.87 30.94
C LEU A 52 -6.73 -13.47 31.30
N ALA A 53 -7.47 -12.81 30.41
CA ALA A 53 -8.05 -11.49 30.68
C ALA A 53 -9.03 -11.54 31.86
N SER A 54 -9.87 -12.58 31.91
CA SER A 54 -10.83 -12.78 33.01
C SER A 54 -10.11 -13.05 34.34
N ILE A 55 -9.09 -13.90 34.35
CA ILE A 55 -8.31 -14.20 35.55
C ILE A 55 -7.55 -12.95 36.04
N ALA A 56 -6.98 -12.16 35.14
CA ALA A 56 -6.30 -10.92 35.49
C ALA A 56 -7.23 -9.91 36.19
N ILE A 57 -8.52 -9.89 35.83
CA ILE A 57 -9.52 -8.99 36.42
C ILE A 57 -10.10 -9.54 37.72
N PHE A 58 -10.44 -10.84 37.76
CA PHE A 58 -11.25 -11.41 38.84
C PHE A 58 -10.45 -12.22 39.87
N ALA A 59 -9.30 -12.79 39.51
CA ALA A 59 -8.53 -13.69 40.37
C ALA A 59 -7.04 -13.74 40.00
N PRO A 60 -6.28 -12.63 40.16
CA PRO A 60 -4.93 -12.48 39.61
C PRO A 60 -3.89 -13.49 40.13
N ASN A 61 -4.12 -14.08 41.31
CA ASN A 61 -3.24 -15.09 41.91
C ASN A 61 -3.68 -16.53 41.62
N SER A 62 -4.61 -16.73 40.68
CA SER A 62 -5.13 -18.04 40.34
C SER A 62 -4.05 -18.93 39.70
N PRO A 63 -3.91 -20.21 40.13
CA PRO A 63 -2.97 -21.14 39.52
C PRO A 63 -3.34 -21.51 38.07
N PHE A 64 -4.56 -21.18 37.62
CA PHE A 64 -5.03 -21.42 36.26
C PHE A 64 -4.34 -20.54 35.19
N VAL A 65 -3.54 -19.54 35.59
CA VAL A 65 -2.70 -18.77 34.65
C VAL A 65 -1.68 -19.66 33.94
N TRP A 66 -1.04 -20.58 34.68
CA TRP A 66 -0.01 -21.47 34.15
C TRP A 66 -0.48 -22.40 33.02
N PRO A 67 -1.57 -23.18 33.16
CA PRO A 67 -2.06 -24.02 32.07
C PRO A 67 -2.50 -23.21 30.84
N LEU A 68 -3.05 -22.01 31.01
CA LEU A 68 -3.41 -21.15 29.87
C LEU A 68 -2.17 -20.64 29.12
N LEU A 69 -1.10 -20.26 29.84
CA LEU A 69 0.18 -19.89 29.22
C LEU A 69 0.82 -21.08 28.48
N ILE A 70 0.77 -22.28 29.04
CA ILE A 70 1.28 -23.50 28.39
C ILE A 70 0.53 -23.78 27.08
N ILE A 71 -0.80 -23.62 27.07
CA ILE A 71 -1.62 -23.76 25.85
C ILE A 71 -1.19 -22.74 24.79
N ILE A 72 -0.99 -21.48 25.17
CA ILE A 72 -0.55 -20.43 24.23
C ILE A 72 0.83 -20.74 23.66
N ILE A 73 1.79 -21.14 24.51
CA ILE A 73 3.15 -21.51 24.06
C ILE A 73 3.11 -22.71 23.11
N ALA A 74 2.31 -23.74 23.41
CA ALA A 74 2.15 -24.90 22.54
C ALA A 74 1.56 -24.51 21.17
N ILE A 75 0.56 -23.62 21.14
CA ILE A 75 -0.03 -23.10 19.90
C ILE A 75 1.02 -22.31 19.09
N ILE A 76 1.82 -21.47 19.73
CA ILE A 76 2.90 -20.70 19.07
C ILE A 76 3.90 -21.65 18.41
N LEU A 77 4.37 -22.67 19.13
CA LEU A 77 5.33 -23.65 18.59
C LEU A 77 4.75 -24.44 17.41
N LEU A 78 3.47 -24.85 17.49
CA LEU A 78 2.80 -25.54 16.39
C LEU A 78 2.54 -24.63 15.18
N SER A 79 2.36 -23.32 15.39
CA SER A 79 2.13 -22.33 14.33
C SER A 79 3.38 -22.00 13.52
N GLN A 80 4.59 -22.28 14.05
CA GLN A 80 5.86 -22.03 13.36
C GLN A 80 6.13 -22.99 12.20
N ILE A 81 5.32 -24.05 12.01
CA ILE A 81 5.46 -24.99 10.89
C ILE A 81 5.01 -24.27 9.60
N PRO A 82 5.94 -23.88 8.70
CA PRO A 82 5.68 -22.90 7.66
C PRO A 82 5.12 -23.56 6.40
N ARG A 83 4.06 -24.37 6.53
CA ARG A 83 3.45 -25.05 5.39
C ARG A 83 2.00 -24.65 5.26
N GLU A 84 1.73 -23.75 4.32
CA GLU A 84 0.38 -23.34 3.92
C GLU A 84 -0.56 -24.52 3.61
N LYS A 85 0.01 -25.65 3.19
CA LYS A 85 -0.70 -26.92 2.96
C LYS A 85 -1.48 -27.40 4.20
N TYR A 86 -0.98 -27.15 5.40
CA TYR A 86 -1.67 -27.57 6.63
C TYR A 86 -2.69 -26.54 7.11
N ILE A 87 -2.48 -25.26 6.76
CA ILE A 87 -3.31 -24.13 7.17
C ILE A 87 -4.61 -24.10 6.36
N TYR A 88 -4.51 -24.26 5.03
CA TYR A 88 -5.63 -24.04 4.13
C TYR A 88 -6.23 -25.33 3.58
N ASN A 89 -7.54 -25.33 3.38
CA ASN A 89 -8.24 -26.36 2.64
C ASN A 89 -7.86 -26.25 1.15
N GLU A 90 -7.35 -27.34 0.56
CA GLU A 90 -6.87 -27.35 -0.82
C GLU A 90 -7.98 -27.04 -1.83
N SER A 91 -9.21 -27.53 -1.62
CA SER A 91 -10.33 -27.24 -2.53
C SER A 91 -10.81 -25.80 -2.44
N ALA A 92 -10.94 -25.27 -1.21
CA ALA A 92 -11.31 -23.87 -1.00
C ALA A 92 -10.24 -22.91 -1.54
N ARG A 93 -8.95 -23.27 -1.39
CA ARG A 93 -7.82 -22.52 -1.94
C ARG A 93 -7.79 -22.57 -3.46
N ALA A 94 -8.04 -23.73 -4.07
CA ALA A 94 -8.09 -23.87 -5.52
C ALA A 94 -9.21 -23.00 -6.12
N ASN A 95 -10.38 -22.98 -5.47
CA ASN A 95 -11.50 -22.12 -5.87
C ASN A 95 -11.18 -20.62 -5.73
N GLU A 96 -10.57 -20.18 -4.61
CA GLU A 96 -10.14 -18.78 -4.43
C GLU A 96 -9.08 -18.40 -5.47
N LEU A 97 -8.16 -19.31 -5.78
CA LEU A 97 -7.14 -19.07 -6.80
C LEU A 97 -7.75 -18.95 -8.19
N SER A 98 -8.70 -19.82 -8.56
CA SER A 98 -9.39 -19.72 -9.85
C SER A 98 -10.22 -18.44 -9.96
N GLU A 99 -10.88 -18.03 -8.89
CA GLU A 99 -11.65 -16.77 -8.85
C GLU A 99 -10.71 -15.56 -9.03
N LYS A 100 -9.56 -15.55 -8.35
CA LYS A 100 -8.55 -14.50 -8.52
C LYS A 100 -7.93 -14.47 -9.92
N ILE A 101 -7.70 -15.63 -10.53
CA ILE A 101 -7.21 -15.71 -11.91
C ILE A 101 -8.28 -15.12 -12.86
N GLN A 102 -9.56 -15.49 -12.68
CA GLN A 102 -10.65 -14.96 -13.47
C GLN A 102 -10.83 -13.44 -13.31
N ASP A 103 -10.74 -12.93 -12.08
CA ASP A 103 -10.81 -11.49 -11.80
C ASP A 103 -9.62 -10.74 -12.42
N TYR A 104 -8.43 -11.35 -12.43
CA TYR A 104 -7.25 -10.80 -13.08
C TYR A 104 -7.38 -10.78 -14.61
N GLU A 105 -7.85 -11.86 -15.22
CA GLU A 105 -8.13 -11.89 -16.67
C GLU A 105 -9.17 -10.84 -17.06
N GLN A 106 -10.26 -10.71 -16.27
CA GLN A 106 -11.27 -9.68 -16.49
C GLN A 106 -10.68 -8.27 -16.39
N TYR A 107 -9.86 -8.01 -15.38
CA TYR A 107 -9.17 -6.73 -15.22
C TYR A 107 -8.31 -6.39 -16.44
N VAL A 108 -7.47 -7.33 -16.91
CA VAL A 108 -6.60 -7.08 -18.06
C VAL A 108 -7.43 -6.82 -19.33
N LEU A 109 -8.50 -7.59 -19.54
CA LEU A 109 -9.42 -7.40 -20.67
C LEU A 109 -10.10 -6.03 -20.62
N GLU A 110 -10.53 -5.57 -19.44
CA GLU A 110 -11.14 -4.25 -19.26
C GLU A 110 -10.14 -3.12 -19.56
N VAL A 111 -8.90 -3.24 -19.09
CA VAL A 111 -7.83 -2.28 -19.42
C VAL A 111 -7.57 -2.26 -20.93
N TRP A 112 -7.44 -3.42 -21.58
CA TRP A 112 -7.27 -3.52 -23.03
C TRP A 112 -8.44 -2.92 -23.82
N ASN A 113 -9.67 -3.14 -23.37
CA ASN A 113 -10.86 -2.58 -24.01
C ASN A 113 -10.87 -1.05 -23.91
N ILE A 114 -10.48 -0.48 -22.77
CA ILE A 114 -10.35 0.98 -22.63
C ILE A 114 -9.27 1.51 -23.59
N LEU A 115 -8.10 0.86 -23.65
CA LEU A 115 -7.02 1.27 -24.57
C LEU A 115 -7.46 1.21 -26.05
N ARG A 116 -8.11 0.11 -26.48
CA ARG A 116 -8.62 -0.05 -27.84
C ARG A 116 -9.68 0.98 -28.20
N ASN A 117 -10.60 1.31 -27.29
CA ASN A 117 -11.61 2.34 -27.49
C ASN A 117 -10.99 3.73 -27.75
N HIS A 118 -9.78 3.98 -27.25
CA HIS A 118 -9.01 5.20 -27.52
C HIS A 118 -8.04 5.09 -28.71
N GLY A 119 -8.10 3.99 -29.46
CA GLY A 119 -7.27 3.71 -30.63
C GLY A 119 -5.82 3.36 -30.30
N ILE A 120 -5.58 2.84 -29.08
CA ILE A 120 -4.31 2.27 -28.62
C ILE A 120 -4.44 0.75 -28.76
N ASP A 121 -4.15 0.27 -29.96
CA ASP A 121 -4.42 -1.10 -30.43
C ASP A 121 -3.16 -1.91 -30.71
N ASN A 122 -1.98 -1.29 -30.63
CA ASN A 122 -0.72 -1.94 -30.95
C ASN A 122 0.35 -1.70 -29.87
N PRO A 123 1.35 -2.60 -29.75
CA PRO A 123 2.41 -2.50 -28.75
C PRO A 123 3.18 -1.17 -28.83
N ASP A 124 3.41 -0.62 -30.02
CA ASP A 124 4.11 0.65 -30.21
C ASP A 124 3.35 1.83 -29.60
N LYS A 125 2.02 1.86 -29.73
CA LYS A 125 1.15 2.90 -29.16
C LYS A 125 1.06 2.74 -27.64
N VAL A 126 1.04 1.51 -27.13
CA VAL A 126 1.12 1.24 -25.69
C VAL A 126 2.46 1.73 -25.13
N GLN A 127 3.57 1.43 -25.80
CA GLN A 127 4.90 1.88 -25.38
C GLN A 127 5.03 3.42 -25.43
N LYS A 128 4.44 4.08 -26.44
CA LYS A 128 4.35 5.54 -26.49
C LYS A 128 3.55 6.11 -25.33
N LEU A 129 2.41 5.50 -24.99
CA LEU A 129 1.59 5.90 -23.84
C LEU A 129 2.36 5.73 -22.52
N LYS A 130 3.05 4.59 -22.35
CA LYS A 130 3.89 4.27 -21.19
C LYS A 130 4.99 5.32 -21.02
N THR A 131 5.72 5.61 -22.10
CA THR A 131 6.81 6.61 -22.10
C THR A 131 6.29 8.01 -21.77
N GLU A 132 5.13 8.40 -22.34
CA GLU A 132 4.48 9.68 -22.02
C GLU A 132 4.05 9.75 -20.55
N CYS A 133 3.56 8.64 -19.99
CA CYS A 133 3.19 8.53 -18.59
C CYS A 133 4.40 8.65 -17.66
N GLU A 134 5.44 7.86 -17.89
CA GLU A 134 6.69 7.88 -17.10
C GLU A 134 7.36 9.24 -17.13
N THR A 135 7.42 9.88 -18.31
CA THR A 135 7.99 11.24 -18.45
C THR A 135 7.18 12.26 -17.66
N THR A 136 5.84 12.15 -17.68
CA THR A 136 4.96 13.06 -16.95
C THR A 136 5.09 12.89 -15.44
N ILE A 137 5.16 11.65 -14.95
CA ILE A 137 5.38 11.32 -13.54
C ILE A 137 6.74 11.86 -13.09
N LYS A 138 7.81 11.57 -13.84
CA LYS A 138 9.16 12.03 -13.51
C LYS A 138 9.26 13.55 -13.47
N MET A 139 8.67 14.25 -14.44
CA MET A 139 8.65 15.72 -14.45
C MET A 139 7.98 16.28 -13.19
N ARG A 140 6.92 15.63 -12.70
CA ARG A 140 6.24 16.03 -11.46
C ARG A 140 7.09 15.73 -10.24
N GLU A 141 7.66 14.53 -10.15
CA GLU A 141 8.56 14.14 -9.06
C GLU A 141 9.80 15.06 -8.97
N ASP A 142 10.42 15.40 -10.09
CA ASP A 142 11.55 16.32 -10.17
C ASP A 142 11.16 17.74 -9.73
N LYS A 143 9.98 18.21 -10.15
CA LYS A 143 9.42 19.50 -9.70
C LYS A 143 9.19 19.48 -8.18
N PHE A 144 8.66 18.39 -7.63
CA PHE A 144 8.48 18.24 -6.19
C PHE A 144 9.80 18.18 -5.44
N ALA A 145 10.78 17.40 -5.92
CA ALA A 145 12.10 17.32 -5.32
C ALA A 145 12.77 18.70 -5.28
N LYS A 146 12.67 19.48 -6.35
CA LYS A 146 13.21 20.84 -6.44
C LYS A 146 12.50 21.84 -5.52
N VAL A 147 11.17 21.75 -5.40
CA VAL A 147 10.40 22.60 -4.47
C VAL A 147 10.73 22.20 -3.03
N ASN A 148 10.77 20.90 -2.73
CA ASN A 148 11.08 20.38 -1.41
C ASN A 148 12.49 20.76 -0.98
N SER A 149 13.51 20.59 -1.84
CA SER A 149 14.88 21.00 -1.51
C SER A 149 14.98 22.50 -1.25
N LYS A 150 14.33 23.34 -2.07
CA LYS A 150 14.31 24.79 -1.85
C LYS A 150 13.60 25.18 -0.55
N ILE A 151 12.51 24.50 -0.20
CA ILE A 151 11.78 24.74 1.06
C ILE A 151 12.62 24.27 2.26
N VAL A 152 13.26 23.10 2.16
CA VAL A 152 14.17 22.59 3.19
C VAL A 152 15.36 23.55 3.38
N ASP A 153 15.99 24.01 2.30
CA ASP A 153 17.10 24.96 2.39
C ASP A 153 16.66 26.30 3.02
N MET A 154 15.50 26.82 2.64
CA MET A 154 15.00 28.11 3.11
C MET A 154 14.45 28.06 4.55
N LEU A 155 13.71 27.01 4.91
CA LEU A 155 13.00 26.93 6.19
C LEU A 155 13.77 26.13 7.25
N ILE A 156 14.67 25.24 6.84
CA ILE A 156 15.49 24.44 7.75
C ILE A 156 16.94 24.88 7.61
N GLY A 157 17.55 24.81 6.42
CA GLY A 157 18.98 25.06 6.21
C GLY A 157 19.45 26.45 6.70
N VAL A 158 18.78 27.51 6.27
CA VAL A 158 19.13 28.90 6.63
C VAL A 158 18.92 29.19 8.12
N PRO A 159 17.75 28.90 8.74
CA PRO A 159 17.57 29.09 10.18
C PRO A 159 18.47 28.22 11.04
N LEU A 160 18.73 26.96 10.65
CA LEU A 160 19.62 26.06 11.37
C LEU A 160 21.07 26.58 11.33
N GLY A 161 21.54 27.07 10.18
CA GLY A 161 22.85 27.69 10.03
C GLY A 161 23.00 28.97 10.87
N ALA A 162 21.99 29.85 10.84
CA ALA A 162 21.96 31.06 11.66
C ALA A 162 21.94 30.73 13.16
N LEU A 163 21.26 29.66 13.54
CA LEU A 163 21.14 29.29 14.94
C LEU A 163 22.38 28.55 15.46
N ILE A 164 23.01 27.68 14.67
CA ILE A 164 24.34 27.13 15.00
C ILE A 164 25.35 28.26 15.21
N ALA A 165 25.37 29.24 14.31
CA ALA A 165 26.19 30.44 14.49
C ALA A 165 25.83 31.16 15.80
N SER A 166 24.54 31.36 16.08
CA SER A 166 24.13 31.98 17.34
C SER A 166 24.59 31.20 18.57
N ILE A 167 24.54 29.86 18.59
CA ILE A 167 24.99 29.04 19.72
C ILE A 167 26.51 29.12 19.89
N ILE A 168 27.27 29.09 18.79
CA ILE A 168 28.73 29.25 18.82
C ILE A 168 29.13 30.61 19.39
N TYR A 169 28.33 31.65 19.14
CA TYR A 169 28.62 33.03 19.54
C TYR A 169 27.85 33.51 20.81
N SER A 170 26.99 32.70 21.43
CA SER A 170 26.16 33.10 22.60
C SER A 170 26.67 32.51 23.92
N ASP A 171 26.52 33.29 24.99
CA ASP A 171 26.82 32.85 26.37
C ASP A 171 25.77 31.82 26.88
N SER A 172 26.26 30.86 27.66
CA SER A 172 25.76 29.50 27.93
C SER A 172 24.30 29.31 28.41
N LYS A 173 23.55 30.37 28.71
CA LYS A 173 22.24 30.30 29.38
C LYS A 173 21.01 30.27 28.45
N ALA A 174 21.14 30.72 27.20
CA ALA A 174 20.02 30.78 26.24
C ALA A 174 19.79 29.47 25.46
N VAL A 175 20.75 28.53 25.54
CA VAL A 175 20.90 27.39 24.64
C VAL A 175 19.72 26.40 24.65
N PRO A 176 19.13 25.99 25.80
CA PRO A 176 18.10 24.95 25.81
C PRO A 176 16.76 25.38 25.18
N SER A 177 16.33 26.62 25.43
CA SER A 177 15.06 27.16 24.90
C SER A 177 15.11 27.39 23.39
N ALA A 178 16.27 27.86 22.89
CA ALA A 178 16.51 28.05 21.47
C ALA A 178 16.55 26.71 20.70
N ILE A 179 17.16 25.67 21.28
CA ILE A 179 17.17 24.31 20.70
C ILE A 179 15.75 23.73 20.63
N GLY A 180 14.94 23.90 21.68
CA GLY A 180 13.55 23.42 21.69
C GLY A 180 12.68 24.08 20.61
N ALA A 181 12.84 25.38 20.38
CA ALA A 181 12.12 26.11 19.33
C ALA A 181 12.48 25.64 17.91
N ILE A 182 13.74 25.25 17.66
CA ILE A 182 14.17 24.69 16.36
C ILE A 182 13.48 23.38 16.06
N ILE A 183 13.47 22.47 17.03
CA ILE A 183 12.92 21.13 16.85
C ILE A 183 11.42 21.25 16.55
N LEU A 184 10.71 22.12 17.27
CA LEU A 184 9.29 22.41 17.04
C LEU A 184 9.05 23.04 15.66
N GLY A 185 9.87 24.02 15.26
CA GLY A 185 9.78 24.63 13.93
C GLY A 185 10.01 23.62 12.80
N GLY A 186 11.06 22.79 12.91
CA GLY A 186 11.37 21.74 11.94
C GLY A 186 10.25 20.71 11.81
N LEU A 187 9.65 20.28 12.93
CA LEU A 187 8.49 19.37 12.92
C LEU A 187 7.26 19.99 12.25
N ALA A 188 6.98 21.28 12.49
CA ALA A 188 5.89 21.98 11.83
C ALA A 188 6.10 22.06 10.31
N ILE A 189 7.32 22.36 9.88
CA ILE A 189 7.69 22.42 8.44
C ILE A 189 7.54 21.05 7.78
N LEU A 190 8.00 19.98 8.43
CA LEU A 190 7.81 18.61 7.93
C LEU A 190 6.32 18.24 7.81
N GLY A 191 5.50 18.67 8.77
CA GLY A 191 4.05 18.52 8.71
C GLY A 191 3.42 19.22 7.49
N ILE A 192 3.81 20.47 7.25
CA ILE A 192 3.35 21.27 6.11
C ILE A 192 3.80 20.63 4.78
N LEU A 193 5.05 20.16 4.68
CA LEU A 193 5.57 19.48 3.49
C LEU A 193 4.78 18.20 3.17
N LYS A 194 4.45 17.39 4.19
CA LYS A 194 3.59 16.22 4.00
C LYS A 194 2.19 16.62 3.52
N LEU A 195 1.58 17.66 4.10
CA LEU A 195 0.27 18.17 3.67
C LEU A 195 0.30 18.64 2.21
N ILE A 196 1.33 19.39 1.81
CA ILE A 196 1.51 19.84 0.42
C ILE A 196 1.68 18.63 -0.52
N SER A 197 2.45 17.61 -0.13
CA SER A 197 2.58 16.39 -0.94
C SER A 197 1.24 15.66 -1.10
N LEU A 198 0.43 15.61 -0.05
CA LEU A 198 -0.89 14.98 -0.05
C LEU A 198 -1.85 15.76 -0.94
N ILE A 199 -1.89 17.09 -0.80
CA ILE A 199 -2.73 17.97 -1.62
C ILE A 199 -2.32 17.85 -3.09
N ASN A 200 -1.03 17.87 -3.42
CA ASN A 200 -0.57 17.71 -4.80
C ASN A 200 -0.80 16.30 -5.36
N TYR A 201 -0.67 15.27 -4.53
CA TYR A 201 -1.02 13.90 -4.88
C TYR A 201 -2.44 13.85 -5.44
N TYR A 202 -3.41 14.49 -4.77
CA TYR A 202 -4.81 14.56 -5.21
C TYR A 202 -5.13 15.68 -6.22
N SER A 203 -4.39 16.79 -6.23
CA SER A 203 -4.74 18.00 -7.00
C SER A 203 -4.29 17.95 -8.45
N GLU A 204 -3.11 17.40 -8.76
CA GLU A 204 -2.57 17.46 -10.13
C GLU A 204 -2.93 16.22 -10.98
N GLY A 205 -3.66 15.24 -10.42
CA GLY A 205 -3.95 13.97 -11.09
C GLY A 205 -2.76 13.01 -11.13
N TYR A 206 -1.74 13.24 -10.29
CA TYR A 206 -0.59 12.35 -10.15
C TYR A 206 -1.02 10.92 -9.80
N PHE A 207 -2.02 10.77 -8.94
CA PHE A 207 -2.61 9.47 -8.64
C PHE A 207 -3.19 8.77 -9.89
N LYS A 208 -3.80 9.52 -10.82
CA LYS A 208 -4.36 8.97 -12.08
C LYS A 208 -3.25 8.52 -13.02
N ASP A 209 -2.17 9.31 -13.09
CA ASP A 209 -1.01 8.99 -13.91
C ASP A 209 -0.32 7.72 -13.37
N LYS A 210 -0.15 7.62 -12.05
CA LYS A 210 0.40 6.43 -11.40
C LYS A 210 -0.50 5.20 -11.58
N TYR A 211 -1.80 5.35 -11.37
CA TYR A 211 -2.78 4.28 -11.56
C TYR A 211 -2.80 3.79 -13.02
N LEU A 212 -2.70 4.70 -14.00
CA LEU A 212 -2.54 4.34 -15.40
C LEU A 212 -1.23 3.60 -15.66
N LEU A 213 -0.10 4.06 -15.10
CA LEU A 213 1.19 3.42 -15.28
C LEU A 213 1.21 1.99 -14.71
N ASP A 214 0.64 1.81 -13.52
CA ASP A 214 0.53 0.49 -12.89
C ASP A 214 -0.34 -0.42 -13.77
N ALA A 215 -1.49 0.07 -14.25
CA ALA A 215 -2.35 -0.69 -15.16
C ALA A 215 -1.66 -1.10 -16.47
N ILE A 216 -0.87 -0.20 -17.08
CA ILE A 216 -0.11 -0.51 -18.30
C ILE A 216 0.99 -1.53 -18.01
N LYS A 217 1.67 -1.45 -16.86
CA LYS A 217 2.70 -2.42 -16.48
C LYS A 217 2.14 -3.81 -16.23
N GLU A 218 0.92 -3.92 -15.68
CA GLU A 218 0.25 -5.22 -15.56
C GLU A 218 0.01 -5.88 -16.92
N LEU A 219 -0.19 -5.09 -17.99
CA LEU A 219 -0.29 -5.63 -19.36
C LEU A 219 1.02 -6.26 -19.84
N ASP A 220 2.18 -5.80 -19.36
CA ASP A 220 3.48 -6.37 -19.74
C ASP A 220 3.64 -7.81 -19.22
N TYR A 221 2.91 -8.20 -18.17
CA TYR A 221 2.91 -9.55 -17.61
C TYR A 221 1.87 -10.47 -18.23
N PHE A 222 1.02 -9.95 -19.12
CA PHE A 222 -0.04 -10.70 -19.77
C PHE A 222 0.33 -10.95 -21.23
N ASP A 223 0.81 -12.17 -21.52
CA ASP A 223 1.33 -12.56 -22.84
C ASP A 223 0.28 -12.60 -23.98
N GLN A 224 -1.02 -12.36 -23.74
CA GLN A 224 -2.07 -12.33 -24.78
C GLN A 224 -3.20 -11.35 -24.44
N PRO A 225 -3.64 -10.44 -25.32
CA PRO A 225 -4.63 -10.85 -26.33
C PRO A 225 -4.43 -10.07 -27.64
N LEU A 226 -3.42 -10.43 -28.43
CA LEU A 226 -3.25 -9.90 -29.78
C LEU A 226 -3.72 -10.86 -30.88
N ASP A 227 -4.27 -12.03 -30.53
CA ASP A 227 -4.53 -13.11 -31.49
C ASP A 227 -5.96 -13.71 -31.44
N GLN A 228 -6.95 -12.98 -30.90
CA GLN A 228 -8.35 -13.41 -30.96
C GLN A 228 -9.17 -12.84 -32.14
N ASP A 229 -8.50 -12.36 -33.20
CA ASP A 229 -9.16 -12.03 -34.48
C ASP A 229 -8.81 -13.02 -35.62
N VAL A 230 -8.35 -14.23 -35.29
CA VAL A 230 -8.18 -15.31 -36.28
C VAL A 230 -8.84 -16.60 -35.79
N HIS A 231 -10.16 -16.65 -35.84
CA HIS A 231 -10.91 -17.64 -36.60
C HIS A 231 -12.40 -17.57 -36.25
N GLN A 232 -13.17 -17.34 -37.32
CA GLN A 232 -14.59 -17.65 -37.45
C GLN A 232 -14.91 -19.10 -37.04
#